data_AF-A0A849WGV1-F1
#
_entry.id   AF-A0A849WGV1-F1
#
_cell.length_a   1.000
_cell.length_b   1.000
_cell.length_c   1.000
_cell.angle_alpha   90.00
_cell.angle_beta   90.00
_cell.angle_gamma   90.00
#
_symmetry.space_group_name_H-M   'P 1'
#
loop_
_entity.id
_entity.type
_entity.pdbx_description
1 polymer ?
#
loop_
_entity_poly.entity_id
_entity_poly.type
_entity_poly.pdbx_seq_one_letter_code
_entity_poly.pdbx_strand_id
1 'polypeptide(L)'
;MKISQIQTPNPISQEEFEAGLKYVHSVAKKTNKKIMDKLAQENTLVLGIGGVHYHSVCGQIKSGKEYTQDLLKKTLQKKLGKTDKEIGSKYAATEVSNLILVLGYMQSLGIDKVKAKDINIAHGVLLYQALWK
;
A
#
# COMPACT_ATOMS: atom_id res chain seq x y z
N MET A 1 22.08 -18.13 20.61
CA MET A 1 20.93 -17.23 20.32
C MET A 1 20.09 -17.85 19.21
N LYS A 2 18.84 -18.23 19.49
CA LYS A 2 17.88 -18.52 18.40
C LYS A 2 17.49 -17.17 17.80
N ILE A 3 17.98 -16.87 16.61
CA ILE A 3 17.49 -15.74 15.81
C ILE A 3 15.99 -16.00 15.61
N SER A 4 15.14 -15.07 16.05
CA SER A 4 13.69 -15.17 15.95
C SER A 4 13.30 -15.48 14.51
N GLN A 5 12.54 -16.57 14.28
CA GLN A 5 11.92 -16.80 12.98
C GLN A 5 11.03 -15.61 12.64
N ILE A 6 11.25 -15.02 11.45
CA ILE A 6 10.38 -13.97 10.92
C ILE A 6 9.01 -14.61 10.70
N GLN A 7 8.02 -14.24 11.51
CA GLN A 7 6.63 -14.59 11.23
C GLN A 7 6.15 -13.72 10.07
N THR A 8 5.67 -14.39 9.03
CA THR A 8 5.22 -13.79 7.77
C THR A 8 3.82 -14.29 7.47
N PRO A 9 2.93 -13.46 6.88
CA PRO A 9 1.64 -13.92 6.37
C PRO A 9 1.78 -14.75 5.09
N ASN A 10 2.98 -14.85 4.49
CA ASN A 10 3.19 -15.62 3.28
C ASN A 10 3.40 -17.12 3.58
N PRO A 11 2.89 -18.01 2.72
CA PRO A 11 2.06 -17.76 1.55
C PRO A 11 0.63 -17.35 1.90
N ILE A 12 0.12 -16.27 1.30
CA ILE A 12 -1.26 -15.82 1.49
C ILE A 12 -2.18 -16.63 0.56
N SER A 13 -3.18 -17.31 1.12
CA SER A 13 -4.22 -18.04 0.38
C SER A 13 -5.23 -17.09 -0.28
N GLN A 14 -6.06 -17.64 -1.18
CA GLN A 14 -7.16 -16.87 -1.77
C GLN A 14 -8.20 -16.45 -0.71
N GLU A 15 -8.54 -17.32 0.26
CA GLU A 15 -9.47 -16.96 1.33
C GLU A 15 -8.89 -15.88 2.25
N GLU A 16 -7.60 -15.97 2.59
CA GLU A 16 -6.91 -14.97 3.41
C GLU A 16 -6.80 -13.62 2.69
N PHE A 17 -6.57 -13.64 1.38
CA PHE A 17 -6.62 -12.44 0.54
C PHE A 17 -7.99 -11.76 0.62
N GLU A 18 -9.07 -12.52 0.42
CA GLU A 18 -10.44 -12.00 0.45
C GLU A 18 -10.82 -11.48 1.84
N ALA A 19 -10.43 -12.21 2.90
CA ALA A 19 -10.63 -11.78 4.28
C ALA A 19 -9.86 -10.48 4.59
N GLY A 20 -8.61 -10.39 4.16
CA GLY A 20 -7.77 -9.20 4.31
C GLY A 20 -8.35 -8.00 3.55
N LEU A 21 -8.79 -8.21 2.31
CA LEU A 21 -9.40 -7.15 1.51
C LEU A 21 -10.70 -6.64 2.13
N LYS A 22 -11.57 -7.56 2.59
CA LYS A 22 -12.81 -7.23 3.32
C LYS A 22 -12.53 -6.44 4.60
N TYR A 23 -11.50 -6.84 5.35
CA TYR A 23 -11.09 -6.10 6.54
C TYR A 23 -10.66 -4.68 6.19
N VAL A 24 -9.79 -4.51 5.18
CA VAL A 24 -9.35 -3.18 4.72
C VAL A 24 -10.53 -2.33 4.28
N HIS A 25 -11.49 -2.88 3.54
CA HIS A 25 -12.72 -2.17 3.16
C HIS A 25 -13.51 -1.69 4.38
N SER A 26 -13.63 -2.52 5.42
CA SER A 26 -14.34 -2.15 6.65
C SER A 26 -13.68 -0.98 7.38
N VAL A 27 -12.35 -0.89 7.34
CA VAL A 27 -11.58 0.21 7.93
C VAL A 27 -11.68 1.46 7.06
N ALA A 28 -11.51 1.32 5.75
CA ALA A 28 -11.54 2.44 4.80
C ALA A 28 -12.91 3.15 4.76
N LYS A 29 -14.01 2.44 5.04
CA LYS A 29 -15.35 3.06 5.19
C LYS A 29 -15.45 4.07 6.33
N LYS A 30 -14.54 4.04 7.30
CA LYS A 30 -14.47 4.99 8.43
C LYS A 30 -13.69 6.27 8.08
N THR A 31 -13.25 6.42 6.83
CA THR A 31 -12.54 7.60 6.34
C THR A 31 -13.37 8.86 6.57
N ASN A 32 -12.69 9.93 7.01
CA ASN A 32 -13.33 11.22 7.29
C ASN A 32 -14.05 11.77 6.04
N LYS A 33 -15.26 12.29 6.22
CA LYS A 33 -16.06 12.87 5.13
C LYS A 33 -15.32 13.94 4.33
N LYS A 34 -14.52 14.80 4.97
CA LYS A 34 -13.72 15.83 4.26
C LYS A 34 -12.73 15.22 3.27
N ILE A 35 -12.17 14.05 3.57
CA ILE A 35 -11.27 13.33 2.66
C ILE A 35 -12.09 12.78 1.49
N MET A 36 -13.24 12.16 1.77
CA MET A 36 -14.15 11.66 0.72
C MET A 36 -14.63 12.77 -0.21
N ASP A 37 -15.06 13.90 0.34
CA ASP A 37 -15.52 15.07 -0.42
C ASP A 37 -14.40 15.63 -1.31
N LYS A 38 -13.14 15.62 -0.83
CA LYS A 38 -11.99 16.02 -1.64
C LYS A 38 -11.72 15.02 -2.76
N LEU A 39 -11.76 13.72 -2.47
CA LEU A 39 -11.55 12.67 -3.47
C LEU A 39 -12.60 12.66 -4.58
N ALA A 40 -13.83 13.11 -4.28
CA ALA A 40 -14.91 13.23 -5.26
C ALA A 40 -14.70 14.36 -6.30
N GLN A 41 -13.71 15.25 -6.11
CA GLN A 41 -13.41 16.31 -7.08
C GLN A 41 -12.55 15.76 -8.23
N GLU A 42 -12.95 16.05 -9.48
CA GLU A 42 -12.29 15.52 -10.70
C GLU A 42 -10.79 15.84 -10.78
N ASN A 43 -10.36 16.98 -10.25
CA ASN A 43 -8.97 17.45 -10.30
C ASN A 43 -8.13 17.03 -9.08
N THR A 44 -8.63 16.10 -8.25
CA THR A 44 -7.88 15.65 -7.08
C THR A 44 -6.76 14.70 -7.46
N LEU A 45 -5.53 15.16 -7.22
CA LEU A 45 -4.33 14.33 -7.32
C LEU A 45 -4.09 13.56 -6.01
N VAL A 46 -3.97 12.24 -6.10
CA VAL A 46 -3.62 11.38 -4.96
C VAL A 46 -2.13 11.06 -4.98
N LEU A 47 -1.44 11.46 -3.91
CA LEU A 47 -0.02 11.18 -3.69
C LEU A 47 0.16 10.08 -2.64
N GLY A 48 0.87 9.02 -3.02
CA GLY A 48 1.30 7.96 -2.10
C GLY A 48 2.69 8.27 -1.55
N ILE A 49 2.81 8.43 -0.24
CA ILE A 49 4.08 8.82 0.40
C ILE A 49 4.64 7.70 1.28
N GLY A 50 5.96 7.68 1.47
CA GLY A 50 6.64 6.70 2.32
C GLY A 50 6.92 5.36 1.65
N GLY A 51 7.57 4.47 2.41
CA GLY A 51 8.18 3.25 1.89
C GLY A 51 7.19 2.22 1.33
N VAL A 52 5.95 2.18 1.84
CA VAL A 52 4.90 1.30 1.30
C VAL A 52 4.60 1.66 -0.15
N HIS A 53 4.36 2.94 -0.43
CA HIS A 53 4.02 3.39 -1.78
C HIS A 53 5.25 3.37 -2.71
N TYR A 54 6.33 4.01 -2.29
CA TYR A 54 7.47 4.27 -3.18
C TYR A 54 8.43 3.07 -3.33
N HIS A 55 8.70 2.32 -2.25
CA HIS A 55 9.64 1.19 -2.32
C HIS A 55 8.92 -0.15 -2.53
N SER A 56 7.88 -0.44 -1.75
CA SER A 56 7.18 -1.75 -1.81
C SER A 56 6.29 -1.84 -3.05
N VAL A 57 5.23 -1.04 -3.12
CA VAL A 57 4.25 -1.12 -4.22
C VAL A 57 4.90 -0.85 -5.58
N CYS A 58 5.57 0.30 -5.76
CA CYS A 58 6.25 0.61 -7.02
C CYS A 58 7.35 -0.42 -7.37
N GLY A 59 8.09 -0.94 -6.38
CA GLY A 59 9.12 -1.97 -6.59
C GLY A 59 8.55 -3.29 -7.09
N GLN A 60 7.33 -3.65 -6.69
CA GLN A 60 6.66 -4.88 -7.12
C GLN A 60 6.03 -4.77 -8.51
N ILE A 61 5.46 -3.63 -8.87
CA ILE A 61 4.73 -3.44 -10.14
C ILE A 61 5.69 -3.20 -11.32
N LYS A 62 6.90 -2.68 -11.05
CA LYS A 62 7.93 -2.35 -12.06
C LYS A 62 7.45 -1.37 -13.15
N SER A 63 6.41 -0.57 -12.90
CA SER A 63 5.81 0.39 -13.85
C SER A 63 6.18 1.85 -13.60
N GLY A 64 7.17 2.13 -12.74
CA GLY A 64 7.59 3.50 -12.39
C GLY A 64 6.91 4.04 -11.13
N LYS A 65 6.73 5.37 -11.08
CA LYS A 65 6.25 6.11 -9.89
C LYS A 65 4.74 6.35 -9.87
N GLU A 66 3.99 5.70 -10.76
CA GLU A 66 2.53 5.77 -10.82
C GLU A 66 1.97 4.35 -10.94
N TYR A 67 0.82 4.11 -10.31
CA TYR A 67 0.13 2.83 -10.40
C TYR A 67 -1.38 2.97 -10.25
N THR A 68 -2.10 1.97 -10.75
CA THR A 68 -3.56 1.90 -10.80
C THR A 68 -4.08 0.66 -10.08
N GLN A 69 -5.39 0.63 -9.81
CA GLN A 69 -6.03 -0.57 -9.22
C GLN A 69 -5.78 -1.83 -10.05
N ASP A 70 -5.84 -1.74 -11.38
CA ASP A 70 -5.66 -2.90 -12.25
C ASP A 70 -4.23 -3.44 -12.25
N LEU A 71 -3.24 -2.55 -12.18
CA LEU A 71 -1.84 -2.95 -12.01
C LEU A 71 -1.63 -3.66 -10.67
N LEU A 72 -2.26 -3.18 -9.60
CA LEU A 72 -2.22 -3.84 -8.28
C LEU A 72 -2.87 -5.21 -8.33
N LYS A 73 -4.08 -5.34 -8.90
CA LYS A 73 -4.79 -6.63 -9.04
C LYS A 73 -3.95 -7.65 -9.81
N LYS A 74 -3.41 -7.25 -10.98
CA LYS A 74 -2.54 -8.12 -11.79
C LYS A 74 -1.26 -8.52 -11.06
N THR A 75 -0.70 -7.63 -10.24
CA THR A 75 0.50 -7.93 -9.46
C THR A 75 0.19 -8.89 -8.31
N LEU A 76 -0.92 -8.67 -7.60
CA LEU A 76 -1.41 -9.56 -6.53
C LEU A 76 -1.66 -10.98 -7.05
N GLN A 77 -2.36 -11.14 -8.16
CA GLN A 77 -2.62 -12.46 -8.77
C GLN A 77 -1.33 -13.26 -9.03
N LYS A 78 -0.22 -12.58 -9.33
CA LYS A 78 1.09 -13.22 -9.56
C LYS A 78 1.88 -13.51 -8.28
N LYS A 79 1.42 -12.99 -7.13
CA LYS A 79 2.16 -12.98 -5.87
C LYS A 79 1.45 -13.77 -4.75
N LEU A 80 0.13 -13.93 -4.82
CA LEU A 80 -0.61 -14.83 -3.94
C LEU A 80 -0.05 -16.25 -4.01
N GLY A 81 -0.08 -16.96 -2.88
CA GLY A 81 0.46 -18.31 -2.75
C GLY A 81 2.00 -18.43 -2.82
N LYS A 82 2.75 -17.33 -2.97
CA LYS A 82 4.22 -17.37 -2.94
C LYS A 82 4.77 -17.29 -1.53
N THR A 83 5.81 -18.06 -1.25
CA THR A 83 6.64 -17.97 -0.04
C THR A 83 7.52 -16.71 -0.06
N ASP A 84 8.06 -16.33 1.11
CA ASP A 84 9.03 -15.22 1.21
C ASP A 84 10.23 -15.38 0.26
N LYS A 85 10.72 -16.62 0.11
CA LYS A 85 11.86 -16.94 -0.78
C LYS A 85 11.52 -16.67 -2.25
N GLU A 86 10.31 -17.01 -2.68
CA GLU A 86 9.84 -16.79 -4.06
C GLU A 86 9.47 -15.32 -4.33
N ILE A 87 9.09 -14.58 -3.30
CA ILE A 87 8.89 -13.13 -3.40
C ILE A 87 10.23 -12.42 -3.66
N GLY A 88 11.31 -12.89 -3.02
CA GLY A 88 12.68 -12.47 -3.33
C GLY A 88 13.02 -11.03 -2.93
N SER A 89 12.37 -10.51 -1.89
CA SER A 89 12.60 -9.16 -1.35
C SER A 89 13.13 -9.23 0.08
N LYS A 90 13.99 -8.30 0.49
CA LYS A 90 14.37 -8.12 1.91
C LYS A 90 13.17 -7.77 2.81
N TYR A 91 12.07 -7.33 2.21
CA TYR A 91 10.81 -7.01 2.89
C TYR A 91 9.69 -8.01 2.59
N ALA A 92 10.02 -9.21 2.06
CA ALA A 92 9.05 -10.19 1.57
C ALA A 92 7.87 -10.42 2.52
N ALA A 93 8.13 -10.46 3.83
CA ALA A 93 7.13 -10.62 4.89
C ALA A 93 6.00 -9.58 4.90
N THR A 94 6.12 -8.47 4.16
CA THR A 94 5.10 -7.41 4.09
C THR A 94 4.70 -7.02 2.66
N GLU A 95 5.41 -7.51 1.63
CA GLU A 95 5.19 -7.06 0.25
C GLU A 95 3.78 -7.34 -0.25
N VAL A 96 3.28 -8.57 -0.04
CA VAL A 96 1.97 -8.97 -0.55
C VAL A 96 0.85 -8.32 0.26
N SER A 97 0.97 -8.27 1.58
CA SER A 97 -0.03 -7.61 2.43
C SER A 97 -0.10 -6.09 2.19
N ASN A 98 1.02 -5.43 1.87
CA ASN A 98 1.04 -4.04 1.44
C ASN A 98 0.23 -3.81 0.16
N LEU A 99 0.32 -4.72 -0.83
CA LEU A 99 -0.49 -4.63 -2.05
C LEU A 99 -1.99 -4.76 -1.73
N ILE A 100 -2.36 -5.69 -0.84
CA ILE A 100 -3.76 -5.90 -0.40
C ILE A 100 -4.29 -4.63 0.28
N LEU A 101 -3.51 -4.09 1.21
CA LEU A 101 -3.83 -2.85 1.94
C LEU A 101 -4.10 -1.69 0.97
N VAL A 102 -3.17 -1.43 0.05
CA VAL A 102 -3.28 -0.30 -0.86
C VAL A 102 -4.43 -0.51 -1.86
N LEU A 103 -4.60 -1.72 -2.40
CA LEU A 103 -5.73 -2.02 -3.28
C LEU A 103 -7.07 -1.82 -2.57
N GLY A 104 -7.22 -2.31 -1.34
CA GLY A 104 -8.46 -2.20 -0.58
C GLY A 104 -8.83 -0.74 -0.28
N TYR A 105 -7.86 0.09 0.08
CA TYR A 105 -8.09 1.53 0.23
C TYR A 105 -8.45 2.20 -1.09
N MET A 106 -7.74 1.89 -2.17
CA MET A 106 -8.03 2.47 -3.48
C MET A 106 -9.45 2.15 -3.95
N GLN A 107 -9.87 0.89 -3.82
CA GLN A 107 -11.22 0.46 -4.16
C GLN A 107 -12.29 1.15 -3.30
N SER A 108 -12.07 1.19 -1.98
CA SER A 108 -13.07 1.73 -1.04
C SER A 108 -13.26 3.24 -1.17
N LEU A 109 -12.20 3.94 -1.54
CA LEU A 109 -12.17 5.40 -1.64
C LEU A 109 -12.34 5.91 -3.07
N GLY A 110 -12.55 5.02 -4.06
CA GLY A 110 -12.70 5.41 -5.47
C GLY A 110 -11.44 6.03 -6.08
N ILE A 111 -10.26 5.59 -5.65
CA ILE A 111 -8.98 6.11 -6.14
C ILE A 111 -8.51 5.25 -7.31
N ASP A 112 -8.50 5.79 -8.52
CA ASP A 112 -8.11 5.04 -9.71
C ASP A 112 -6.59 4.97 -9.90
N LYS A 113 -5.89 6.05 -9.54
CA LYS A 113 -4.46 6.21 -9.74
C LYS A 113 -3.80 6.90 -8.55
N VAL A 114 -2.60 6.42 -8.20
CA VAL A 114 -1.74 7.05 -7.19
C VAL A 114 -0.38 7.37 -7.80
N LYS A 115 0.13 8.56 -7.47
CA LYS A 115 1.50 8.96 -7.79
C LYS A 115 2.38 8.85 -6.56
N ALA A 116 3.33 7.92 -6.59
CA ALA A 116 4.25 7.68 -5.49
C ALA A 116 5.35 8.75 -5.42
N LYS A 117 5.68 9.19 -4.21
CA LYS A 117 6.76 10.13 -3.94
C LYS A 117 7.65 9.59 -2.82
N ASP A 118 8.96 9.72 -3.02
CA ASP A 118 9.97 9.40 -2.01
C ASP A 118 10.09 10.55 -1.01
N ILE A 119 9.03 10.75 -0.25
CA ILE A 119 8.93 11.72 0.83
C ILE A 119 8.27 11.02 2.02
N ASN A 120 8.56 11.49 3.22
CA ASN A 120 8.04 10.93 4.45
C ASN A 120 7.77 12.04 5.48
N ILE A 121 7.26 11.67 6.65
CA ILE A 121 6.92 12.64 7.71
C ILE A 121 8.14 13.47 8.15
N ALA A 122 9.35 12.90 8.15
CA ALA A 122 10.55 13.64 8.53
C ALA A 122 10.79 14.86 7.63
N HIS A 123 10.51 14.75 6.33
CA HIS A 123 10.56 15.90 5.42
C HIS A 123 9.54 16.98 5.84
N GLY A 124 8.33 16.58 6.21
CA GLY A 124 7.30 17.51 6.68
C GLY A 124 7.70 18.24 7.98
N VAL A 125 8.25 17.51 8.95
CA VAL A 125 8.76 18.08 10.21
C VAL A 125 9.89 19.07 9.94
N LEU A 126 10.81 18.75 9.02
CA LEU A 126 11.92 19.65 8.70
C LEU A 126 11.48 20.92 7.96
N LEU A 127 10.36 20.89 7.25
CA LEU A 127 9.85 22.06 6.51
C LEU A 127 8.91 22.93 7.36
N TYR A 128 8.30 22.37 8.39
CA TYR A 128 7.32 23.08 9.21
C TYR A 128 8.00 23.77 10.40
N GLN A 129 8.50 24.99 10.15
CA GLN A 129 9.25 25.82 11.11
C GLN A 129 8.57 25.97 12.49
N ALA A 130 7.24 25.91 12.56
CA ALA A 130 6.51 26.02 13.82
C ALA A 130 6.80 24.87 14.80
N LEU A 131 7.29 23.72 14.34
CA LEU A 131 7.67 22.57 15.18
C LEU A 131 9.11 22.62 15.70
N TRP A 132 9.87 23.66 15.37
CA TRP A 132 11.28 23.80 15.73
C TRP A 132 11.51 24.71 16.95
N LYS A 133 10.43 25.15 17.58
CA LYS A 133 10.45 25.97 18.79
C LYS A 133 10.46 25.11 20.04
#